data_AF-A0A932SMH9-F1
#
_entry.id   AF-A0A932SMH9-F1
#
_cell.length_a   1.000
_cell.length_b   1.000
_cell.length_c   1.000
_cell.angle_alpha   90.00
_cell.angle_beta   90.00
_cell.angle_gamma   90.00
#
_symmetry.space_group_name_H-M   'P 1'
#
loop_
_entity.id
_entity.type
_entity.pdbx_description
1 polymer ?
#
loop_
_entity_poly.entity_id
_entity_poly.type
_entity_poly.pdbx_seq_one_letter_code
_entity_poly.pdbx_strand_id
1 'polypeptide(L)' 'MRGEVVARAASNLLLVRHQAIEGLGMGAMETMAIFADSALLDAAALRPGDRVRLAVRRQGDELTLIRVEKR' A
#
# COMPACT_ATOMS: atom_id res chain seq x y z
N MET A 1 -4.40 6.91 2.94
CA MET A 1 -4.05 7.26 1.55
C MET A 1 -4.88 6.48 0.54
N ARG A 2 -4.93 6.93 -0.73
CA ARG A 2 -5.55 6.20 -1.85
C ARG A 2 -4.46 5.78 -2.84
N GLY A 3 -4.62 4.62 -3.45
CA GLY A 3 -3.67 4.12 -4.45
C GLY A 3 -4.24 2.99 -5.29
N GLU A 4 -3.38 2.46 -6.13
CA GLU A 4 -3.62 1.30 -6.97
C GLU A 4 -2.55 0.25 -6.68
N VAL A 5 -2.99 -0.99 -6.49
CA VAL A 5 -2.08 -2.13 -6.29
C VAL A 5 -1.30 -2.37 -7.58
N VAL A 6 0.01 -2.39 -7.49
CA VAL A 6 0.92 -2.71 -8.60
C VAL A 6 1.21 -4.19 -8.63
N ALA A 7 1.66 -4.72 -7.49
CA ALA A 7 2.06 -6.11 -7.35
C ALA A 7 2.14 -6.51 -5.87
N ARG A 8 2.05 -7.82 -5.62
CA ARG A 8 2.52 -8.43 -4.38
C ARG A 8 3.94 -8.93 -4.63
N ALA A 9 4.93 -8.17 -4.15
CA ALA A 9 6.34 -8.45 -4.42
C ALA A 9 6.92 -9.55 -3.51
N ALA A 10 6.33 -9.75 -2.35
CA ALA A 10 6.62 -10.87 -1.44
C ALA A 10 5.38 -11.23 -0.61
N SER A 11 5.47 -12.27 0.22
CA SER A 11 4.37 -12.70 1.10
C SER A 11 3.86 -11.59 2.02
N ASN A 12 4.76 -10.70 2.45
CA ASN A 12 4.50 -9.59 3.37
C ASN A 12 4.70 -8.19 2.74
N LEU A 13 4.88 -8.09 1.41
CA LEU A 13 5.24 -6.83 0.73
C LEU A 13 4.30 -6.53 -0.43
N LEU A 14 3.67 -5.36 -0.34
CA LEU A 14 2.76 -4.82 -1.36
C LEU A 14 3.38 -3.58 -2.02
N LEU A 15 3.35 -3.54 -3.35
CA LEU A 15 3.71 -2.36 -4.12
C LEU A 15 2.46 -1.60 -4.54
N VAL A 16 2.44 -0.30 -4.25
CA VAL A 16 1.29 0.56 -4.51
C VAL A 16 1.73 1.83 -5.24
N ARG A 17 1.06 2.16 -6.34
CA ARG A 17 1.11 3.51 -6.91
C ARG A 17 0.11 4.36 -6.16
N HIS A 18 0.56 5.46 -5.58
CA HIS A 18 -0.34 6.36 -4.87
C HIS A 18 -0.58 7.66 -5.62
N GLN A 19 -1.74 8.25 -5.36
CA GLN A 19 -1.98 9.64 -5.72
C GLN A 19 -1.08 10.55 -4.86
N ALA A 20 -0.83 11.78 -5.31
CA ALA A 20 -0.04 12.74 -4.56
C ALA A 20 -0.52 12.80 -3.09
N ILE A 21 0.42 12.70 -2.15
CA ILE A 21 0.14 12.83 -0.73
C ILE A 21 0.70 14.18 -0.32
N GLU A 22 -0.14 15.22 -0.44
CA GLU A 22 0.26 16.62 -0.20
C GLU A 22 0.91 16.81 1.18
N GLY A 23 0.41 16.12 2.22
CA GLY A 23 0.95 16.17 3.59
C GLY A 23 2.33 15.55 3.79
N LEU A 24 2.91 14.91 2.77
CA LEU A 24 4.24 14.30 2.80
C LEU A 24 5.17 14.87 1.70
N GLY A 25 4.73 15.87 0.94
CA GLY A 25 5.52 16.43 -0.18
C GLY A 25 5.76 15.44 -1.33
N MET A 26 5.01 14.33 -1.38
CA MET A 26 5.20 13.27 -2.37
C MET A 26 4.27 13.49 -3.57
N GLY A 27 4.85 13.65 -4.76
CA GLY A 27 4.13 13.75 -6.02
C GLY A 27 3.31 12.49 -6.35
N ALA A 28 2.39 12.60 -7.30
CA ALA A 28 1.72 11.43 -7.85
C ALA A 28 2.74 10.66 -8.73
N MET A 29 2.87 9.35 -8.50
CA MET A 29 3.73 8.40 -9.23
C MET A 29 5.15 8.13 -8.69
N GLU A 30 5.30 7.90 -7.38
CA GLU A 30 6.36 7.00 -6.89
C GLU A 30 5.73 5.67 -6.44
N THR A 31 6.31 4.54 -6.90
CA THR A 31 5.85 3.22 -6.47
C THR A 31 6.34 3.01 -5.05
N MET A 32 5.41 2.77 -4.12
CA MET A 32 5.72 2.69 -2.71
C MET A 32 5.66 1.26 -2.21
N ALA A 33 6.68 0.87 -1.46
CA ALA A 33 6.76 -0.38 -0.73
C ALA A 33 6.01 -0.28 0.60
N ILE A 34 5.07 -1.19 0.83
CA ILE A 34 4.30 -1.28 2.07
C ILE A 34 4.41 -2.69 2.61
N PHE A 35 4.99 -2.83 3.80
CA PHE A 35 5.05 -4.08 4.53
C PHE A 35 3.72 -4.34 5.24
N ALA A 36 3.32 -5.59 5.36
CA ALA A 36 2.08 -5.98 6.01
C ALA A 36 2.19 -7.38 6.58
N ASP A 37 1.32 -7.69 7.56
CA ASP A 37 1.08 -9.08 7.93
C ASP A 37 0.58 -9.87 6.70
N SER A 38 1.15 -11.04 6.45
CA SER A 38 0.77 -11.86 5.29
C SER A 38 -0.70 -12.27 5.34
N ALA A 39 -1.23 -12.59 6.52
CA ALA A 39 -2.63 -12.96 6.69
C ALA A 39 -3.58 -11.79 6.35
N LEU A 40 -3.17 -10.55 6.65
CA LEU A 40 -3.92 -9.36 6.25
C LEU A 40 -3.97 -9.23 4.72
N LEU A 41 -2.85 -9.46 4.02
CA LEU A 41 -2.81 -9.41 2.55
C LEU A 41 -3.59 -10.55 1.91
N ASP A 42 -3.50 -11.75 2.47
CA ASP A 42 -4.23 -12.92 2.00
C ASP A 42 -5.75 -12.72 2.13
N ALA A 43 -6.21 -12.22 3.28
CA ALA A 43 -7.62 -11.93 3.52
C ALA A 43 -8.16 -10.81 2.61
N ALA A 44 -7.33 -9.83 2.26
CA ALA A 44 -7.72 -8.73 1.39
C ALA A 44 -7.85 -9.14 -0.10
N ALA A 45 -7.28 -10.30 -0.49
CA ALA A 45 -7.34 -10.87 -1.84
C ALA A 45 -7.05 -9.84 -2.96
N LEU A 46 -6.06 -8.97 -2.72
CA LEU A 46 -5.69 -7.87 -3.60
C LEU A 46 -4.99 -8.39 -4.87
N ARG A 47 -5.25 -7.72 -5.99
CA ARG A 47 -4.70 -8.00 -7.31
C ARG A 47 -4.12 -6.72 -7.93
N PRO A 48 -3.12 -6.84 -8.82
CA PRO A 48 -2.69 -5.73 -9.67
C PRO A 48 -3.88 -5.04 -10.34
N GLY A 49 -3.92 -3.70 -10.29
CA GLY A 49 -5.02 -2.88 -10.82
C GLY A 49 -6.09 -2.50 -9.80
N ASP A 50 -6.14 -3.16 -8.64
CA ASP A 50 -7.14 -2.85 -7.62
C ASP A 50 -6.94 -1.46 -7.05
N ARG A 51 -8.01 -0.66 -7.07
CA ARG A 51 -8.05 0.62 -6.35
C ARG A 51 -8.27 0.36 -4.88
N VAL A 52 -7.44 0.95 -4.04
CA VAL A 52 -7.43 0.70 -2.60
C VAL A 52 -7.37 1.98 -1.78
N ARG A 53 -7.98 1.92 -0.60
CA ARG A 53 -7.74 2.85 0.49
C ARG A 53 -6.88 2.15 1.55
N LEU A 54 -5.77 2.79 1.90
CA LEU A 54 -4.77 2.22 2.80
C LEU A 54 -4.61 3.11 4.02
N ALA A 55 -4.54 2.50 5.20
CA ALA A 55 -4.03 3.12 6.41
C ALA A 55 -2.64 2.52 6.69
N VAL A 56 -1.62 3.37 6.72
CA VAL A 56 -0.23 2.98 6.94
C VAL A 56 0.32 3.71 8.15
N ARG A 57 1.29 3.09 8.83
CA ARG A 57 2.10 3.70 9.89
C ARG A 57 3.56 3.60 9.51
N ARG A 58 4.31 4.68 9.76
CA ARG A 58 5.77 4.67 9.62
C ARG A 58 6.41 4.03 10.84
N GLN A 59 7.34 3.12 10.62
CA GLN A 59 8.16 2.47 11.65
C GLN A 59 9.61 2.51 11.21
N GLY A 60 10.38 3.46 11.73
CA GLY A 60 11.70 3.79 11.19
C GLY A 60 11.58 4.26 9.74
N ASP A 61 12.22 3.53 8.83
CA ASP A 61 12.19 3.80 7.39
C ASP A 61 11.16 2.97 6.62
N GLU A 62 10.42 2.10 7.30
CA GLU A 62 9.39 1.27 6.69
C GLU A 62 7.99 1.86 6.87
N LEU A 63 7.12 1.54 5.91
CA LEU A 63 5.68 1.75 6.03
C LEU A 63 4.99 0.41 6.25
N THR A 64 4.33 0.28 7.40
CA THR A 64 3.56 -0.90 7.76
C THR A 64 2.06 -0.64 7.52
N LEU A 65 1.40 -1.56 6.83
CA LEU A 65 -0.03 -1.55 6.60
C LEU A 65 -0.77 -1.88 7.89
N ILE A 66 -1.69 -1.00 8.28
CA ILE A 66 -2.62 -1.24 9.40
C ILE A 66 -3.95 -1.77 8.86
N ARG A 67 -4.41 -1.22 7.72
CA ARG A 67 -5.71 -1.57 7.13
C ARG A 67 -5.71 -1.30 5.63
N VAL A 68 -6.41 -2.16 4.89
CA VAL A 68 -6.68 -1.98 3.47
C VAL A 68 -8.16 -2.25 3.17
N GLU A 69 -8.71 -1.45 2.26
CA GLU A 69 -10.07 -1.61 1.74
C GLU A 69 -10.04 -1.47 0.22
N LYS A 70 -10.65 -2.43 -0.48
CA LYS A 70 -10.90 -2.33 -1.92
C LYS A 70 -12.01 -1.30 -2.17
N ARG A 71 -11.82 -0.47 -3.19
CA ARG A 71 -12.74 0.58 -3.63
C ARG A 71 -13.56 0.16 -4.83
#